data_AF-A0A257SUM9-F1
#
_entry.id   AF-A0A257SUM9-F1
#
_cell.length_a   1.000
_cell.length_b   1.000
_cell.length_c   1.000
_cell.angle_alpha   90.00
_cell.angle_beta   90.00
_cell.angle_gamma   90.00
#
_symmetry.space_group_name_H-M   'P 1'
#
loop_
_entity.id
_entity.type
_entity.pdbx_description
1 polymer ?
#
loop_
_entity_poly.entity_id
_entity_poly.type
_entity_poly.pdbx_seq_one_letter_code
_entity_poly.pdbx_strand_id
1 'polypeptide(L)'
;MGGDPASGARGHAGAKVDVGRTRPVVLWSWPSSPHDSCGVAAGPLPFSAGIRYKVAMWRDRQRVAAFAAGPLFWLLLLAWGARVDDLSWPLRSPVAFALPVFVFPALEEFVFRGGLQEWLRSRLGGAGLGGLSAANLLTSVVFAALHGFAHPPLWAALIFFPSLVFGYFMDRDRRLAVPIALHVFYNLGYYWLFVGR
;
A
#
# COMPACT_ATOMS: atom_id res chain seq x y z
N MET A 1 61.01 15.33 -56.74
CA MET A 1 60.57 14.18 -57.55
C MET A 1 59.52 13.47 -56.73
N GLY A 2 58.22 13.45 -57.04
CA GLY A 2 57.54 13.65 -58.31
C GLY A 2 56.60 12.46 -58.50
N GLY A 3 55.30 12.68 -58.23
CA GLY A 3 54.15 12.02 -58.85
C GLY A 3 53.96 10.52 -58.67
N ASP A 4 52.89 10.15 -57.97
CA ASP A 4 52.08 8.98 -58.33
C ASP A 4 51.51 9.14 -59.75
N PRO A 5 51.27 8.01 -60.45
CA PRO A 5 50.03 7.90 -61.21
C PRO A 5 49.30 6.56 -61.03
N ALA A 6 47.98 6.69 -61.03
CA ALA A 6 46.97 5.67 -60.88
C ALA A 6 46.51 5.02 -62.21
N SER A 7 45.56 4.08 -62.05
CA SER A 7 44.61 3.51 -63.03
C SER A 7 45.14 2.32 -63.84
N GLY A 8 44.53 1.13 -63.81
CA GLY A 8 43.15 0.73 -64.17
C GLY A 8 43.28 -0.74 -64.69
N ALA A 9 42.30 -1.63 -64.82
CA ALA A 9 40.86 -1.56 -64.89
C ALA A 9 40.26 -3.00 -64.93
N ARG A 10 39.03 -3.13 -64.44
CA ARG A 10 37.91 -4.01 -64.88
C ARG A 10 37.94 -5.53 -64.63
N GLY A 11 36.84 -5.99 -64.02
CA GLY A 11 36.35 -7.38 -64.10
C GLY A 11 35.10 -7.60 -63.24
N HIS A 12 33.92 -7.44 -63.83
CA HIS A 12 32.59 -7.66 -63.25
C HIS A 12 32.33 -9.12 -62.83
N ALA A 13 31.59 -9.34 -61.74
CA ALA A 13 30.33 -10.11 -61.73
C ALA A 13 29.79 -10.33 -60.29
N GLY A 14 28.48 -10.19 -60.10
CA GLY A 14 27.76 -10.94 -59.07
C GLY A 14 27.16 -10.15 -57.91
N ALA A 15 26.18 -9.30 -58.20
CA ALA A 15 25.22 -8.83 -57.20
C ALA A 15 24.28 -9.99 -56.80
N LYS A 16 24.12 -10.23 -55.50
CA LYS A 16 22.82 -10.65 -54.94
C LYS A 16 22.48 -9.71 -53.78
N VAL A 17 21.54 -8.83 -54.09
CA VAL A 17 20.79 -8.00 -53.16
C VAL A 17 19.85 -8.94 -52.39
N ASP A 18 19.97 -8.98 -51.07
CA ASP A 18 18.97 -9.61 -50.21
C ASP A 18 18.09 -8.50 -49.61
N VAL A 19 16.96 -8.27 -50.26
CA VAL A 19 15.90 -7.38 -49.79
C VAL A 19 14.92 -8.21 -48.97
N GLY A 20 14.84 -7.89 -47.69
CA GLY A 20 13.59 -8.05 -46.95
C GLY A 20 13.61 -8.99 -45.75
N ARG A 21 14.06 -8.47 -44.60
CA ARG A 21 13.26 -8.60 -43.36
C ARG A 21 13.73 -7.60 -42.30
N THR A 22 13.04 -6.48 -42.21
CA THR A 22 13.02 -5.64 -41.02
C THR A 22 12.32 -6.39 -39.88
N ARG A 23 13.04 -6.68 -38.78
CA ARG A 23 12.47 -7.05 -37.46
C ARG A 23 13.37 -6.52 -36.34
N PRO A 24 12.78 -6.21 -35.17
CA PRO A 24 13.07 -4.98 -34.43
C PRO A 24 14.27 -5.10 -33.48
N VAL A 25 14.80 -3.94 -33.11
CA VAL A 25 15.65 -3.74 -31.93
C VAL A 25 14.88 -4.24 -30.69
N VAL A 26 15.28 -5.38 -30.15
CA VAL A 26 14.84 -5.85 -28.83
C VAL A 26 15.84 -5.32 -27.81
N LEU A 27 15.52 -4.14 -27.27
CA LEU A 27 15.88 -3.78 -25.90
C LEU A 27 15.18 -4.80 -24.98
N TRP A 28 15.79 -5.16 -23.84
CA TRP A 28 15.34 -6.12 -22.81
C TRP A 28 15.80 -7.58 -22.99
N SER A 29 17.00 -7.89 -22.52
CA SER A 29 17.41 -9.25 -22.15
C SER A 29 17.13 -9.49 -20.66
N TRP A 30 16.16 -10.35 -20.37
CA TRP A 30 15.95 -10.98 -19.07
C TRP A 30 16.89 -12.20 -18.93
N PRO A 31 17.51 -12.49 -17.77
CA PRO A 31 18.25 -13.73 -17.60
C PRO A 31 17.29 -14.92 -17.59
N SER A 32 17.53 -15.87 -18.48
CA SER A 32 16.88 -17.18 -18.53
C SER A 32 17.15 -17.95 -17.23
N SER A 33 16.08 -18.29 -16.51
CA SER A 33 16.11 -19.31 -15.47
C SER A 33 16.12 -20.70 -16.12
N PRO A 34 16.90 -21.67 -15.62
CA PRO A 34 16.71 -23.07 -15.99
C PRO A 34 15.48 -23.60 -15.24
N HIS A 35 14.51 -24.10 -15.99
CA HIS A 35 13.49 -24.99 -15.44
C HIS A 35 14.17 -26.29 -15.04
N ASP A 36 14.21 -26.57 -13.74
CA ASP A 36 14.19 -27.92 -13.22
C ASP A 36 13.24 -27.96 -12.02
N SER A 37 12.40 -29.00 -12.01
CA SER A 37 11.57 -29.45 -10.90
C SER A 37 10.23 -28.73 -10.70
N CYS A 38 9.21 -29.30 -11.35
CA CYS A 38 7.86 -29.33 -10.79
C CYS A 38 7.94 -29.98 -9.39
N GLY A 39 7.79 -29.17 -8.35
CA GLY A 39 7.83 -29.59 -6.96
C GLY A 39 7.04 -28.59 -6.13
N VAL A 40 5.71 -28.66 -6.22
CA VAL A 40 4.82 -27.99 -5.27
C VAL A 40 5.02 -28.68 -3.91
N ALA A 41 5.97 -28.16 -3.12
CA ALA A 41 5.96 -28.36 -1.68
C ALA A 41 5.18 -27.20 -1.06
N ALA A 42 3.85 -27.25 -1.20
CA ALA A 42 2.94 -26.52 -0.32
C ALA A 42 2.96 -27.21 1.06
N GLY A 43 4.10 -27.13 1.75
CA GLY A 43 4.20 -27.50 3.15
C GLY A 43 3.53 -26.41 4.01
N PRO A 44 2.79 -26.77 5.07
CA PRO A 44 2.32 -25.78 6.01
C PRO A 44 3.51 -24.96 6.53
N LEU A 45 3.39 -23.63 6.53
CA LEU A 45 4.40 -22.77 7.17
C LEU A 45 4.65 -23.34 8.58
N PRO A 46 5.91 -23.60 8.97
CA PRO A 46 6.19 -24.17 10.27
C PRO A 46 5.58 -23.26 11.32
N PHE A 47 4.83 -23.82 12.28
CA PHE A 47 4.14 -23.12 13.36
C PHE A 47 5.05 -22.07 14.06
N SER A 48 6.36 -22.35 14.10
CA SER A 48 7.41 -21.47 14.63
C SER A 48 7.69 -20.19 13.82
N ALA A 49 7.35 -20.13 12.53
CA ALA A 49 7.44 -18.91 11.71
C ALA A 49 6.31 -17.92 12.04
N GLY A 50 5.10 -18.42 12.29
CA GLY A 50 3.97 -17.60 12.72
C GLY A 50 4.18 -16.98 14.11
N ILE A 51 4.77 -17.72 15.05
CA ILE A 51 5.10 -17.23 16.39
C ILE A 51 6.18 -16.14 16.34
N ARG A 52 7.25 -16.33 15.54
CA ARG A 52 8.32 -15.33 15.39
C ARG A 52 7.85 -14.03 14.74
N TYR A 53 6.92 -14.10 13.78
CA TYR A 53 6.29 -12.91 13.20
C TYR A 53 5.43 -12.13 14.22
N LYS A 54 4.66 -12.84 15.08
CA LYS A 54 3.88 -12.20 16.14
C LYS A 54 4.75 -11.51 17.18
N VAL A 55 5.85 -12.12 17.62
CA VAL A 55 6.79 -11.51 18.58
C VAL A 55 7.49 -10.27 17.99
N ALA A 56 7.80 -10.28 16.68
CA ALA A 56 8.37 -9.13 16.00
C ALA A 56 7.38 -7.95 15.85
N MET A 57 6.07 -8.20 15.80
CA MET A 57 5.05 -7.14 15.72
C MET A 57 5.07 -6.22 16.94
N TRP A 58 5.21 -6.79 18.14
CA TRP A 58 5.16 -6.07 19.42
C TRP A 58 6.52 -5.52 19.88
N ARG A 59 7.62 -5.91 19.23
CA ARG A 59 8.96 -5.34 19.49
C ARG A 59 9.18 -3.98 18.82
N ASP A 60 8.29 -3.60 17.92
CA ASP A 60 8.36 -2.38 17.15
C ASP A 60 7.67 -1.23 17.89
N ARG A 61 8.48 -0.32 18.43
CA ARG A 61 8.01 0.84 19.21
C ARG A 61 7.01 1.71 18.43
N GLN A 62 7.16 1.82 17.10
CA GLN A 62 6.25 2.64 16.29
C GLN A 62 4.88 2.00 16.17
N ARG A 63 4.81 0.68 15.95
CA ARG A 63 3.53 -0.06 15.93
C ARG A 63 2.85 -0.01 17.29
N VAL A 64 3.60 -0.23 18.37
CA VAL A 64 3.07 -0.13 19.73
C VAL A 64 2.53 1.27 20.00
N ALA A 65 3.27 2.32 19.63
CA ALA A 65 2.82 3.71 19.79
C ALA A 65 1.54 3.99 18.98
N ALA A 66 1.45 3.49 17.74
CA ALA A 66 0.26 3.66 16.90
C ALA A 66 -0.97 2.95 17.49
N PHE A 67 -0.83 1.72 18.00
CA PHE A 67 -1.94 1.06 18.70
C PHE A 67 -2.25 1.73 20.04
N ALA A 68 -1.26 2.19 20.80
CA ALA A 68 -1.48 2.89 22.08
C ALA A 68 -2.18 4.25 21.91
N ALA A 69 -1.99 4.92 20.77
CA ALA A 69 -2.69 6.15 20.43
C ALA A 69 -4.20 5.94 20.25
N GLY A 70 -4.67 4.72 19.93
CA GLY A 70 -6.10 4.39 19.84
C GLY A 70 -6.83 4.54 21.18
N PRO A 71 -6.45 3.81 22.26
CA PRO A 71 -7.04 4.00 23.59
C PRO A 71 -6.90 5.42 24.10
N LEU A 72 -5.76 6.09 23.85
CA LEU A 72 -5.61 7.50 24.22
C LEU A 72 -6.66 8.37 23.52
N PHE A 73 -6.87 8.17 22.22
CA PHE A 73 -7.90 8.86 21.46
C PHE A 73 -9.32 8.59 22.01
N TRP A 74 -9.65 7.33 22.34
CA TRP A 74 -10.94 7.00 22.94
C TRP A 74 -11.13 7.63 24.32
N LEU A 75 -10.09 7.68 25.14
CA LEU A 75 -10.12 8.37 26.44
C LEU A 75 -10.35 9.87 26.27
N LEU A 76 -9.74 10.50 25.26
CA LEU A 76 -9.99 11.90 24.93
C LEU A 76 -11.44 12.13 24.48
N LEU A 77 -12.01 11.22 23.68
CA LEU A 77 -13.42 11.28 23.29
C LEU A 77 -14.36 11.13 24.49
N LEU A 78 -14.07 10.21 25.41
CA LEU A 78 -14.82 10.04 26.66
C LEU A 78 -14.73 11.29 27.56
N ALA A 79 -13.53 11.88 27.68
CA ALA A 79 -13.31 13.12 28.43
C ALA A 79 -14.03 14.33 27.78
N TRP A 80 -14.13 14.34 26.45
CA TRP A 80 -14.90 15.32 25.68
C TRP A 80 -16.43 15.14 25.83
N GLY A 81 -16.87 14.01 26.38
CA GLY A 81 -18.28 13.75 26.67
C GLY A 81 -18.94 12.71 25.76
N ALA A 82 -18.18 11.90 25.02
CA ALA A 82 -18.73 10.68 24.43
C ALA A 82 -19.29 9.78 25.55
N ARG A 83 -20.45 9.18 25.29
CA ARG A 83 -21.15 8.29 26.21
C ARG A 83 -21.56 7.03 25.46
N VAL A 84 -21.49 5.90 26.15
CA VAL A 84 -22.06 4.63 25.70
C VAL A 84 -23.30 4.39 26.53
N ASP A 85 -24.46 4.52 25.90
CA ASP A 85 -25.74 4.38 26.60
C ASP A 85 -26.12 2.89 26.77
N ASP A 86 -25.76 2.05 25.79
CA ASP A 86 -25.91 0.61 25.88
C ASP A 86 -24.63 -0.13 25.45
N LEU A 87 -23.96 -0.79 26.39
CA LEU A 87 -22.76 -1.58 26.12
C LEU A 87 -23.03 -2.80 25.21
N SER A 88 -24.28 -3.29 25.18
CA SER A 88 -24.70 -4.49 24.45
C SER A 88 -25.17 -4.22 23.02
N TRP A 89 -25.22 -2.95 22.59
CA TRP A 89 -25.72 -2.56 21.28
C TRP A 89 -25.08 -3.34 20.10
N PRO A 90 -23.78 -3.69 20.11
CA PRO A 90 -23.19 -4.45 19.01
C PRO A 90 -23.77 -5.86 18.88
N LEU A 91 -24.25 -6.45 19.99
CA LEU A 91 -24.90 -7.76 19.98
C LEU A 91 -26.34 -7.67 19.47
N ARG A 92 -27.02 -6.54 19.71
CA ARG A 92 -28.37 -6.28 19.21
C ARG A 92 -28.39 -5.93 17.72
N SER A 93 -27.32 -5.32 17.22
CA SER A 93 -27.19 -4.90 15.82
C SER A 93 -25.82 -5.26 15.22
N PRO A 94 -25.51 -6.57 15.13
CA PRO A 94 -24.17 -7.04 14.78
C PRO A 94 -23.74 -6.64 13.38
N VAL A 95 -24.67 -6.58 12.42
CA VAL A 95 -24.36 -6.16 11.04
C VAL A 95 -24.00 -4.67 10.98
N ALA A 96 -24.78 -3.82 11.68
CA ALA A 96 -24.55 -2.38 11.74
C ALA A 96 -23.23 -2.02 12.43
N PHE A 97 -22.76 -2.87 13.35
CA PHE A 97 -21.43 -2.75 13.95
C PHE A 97 -20.33 -3.34 13.05
N ALA A 98 -20.52 -4.55 12.55
CA ALA A 98 -19.46 -5.29 11.87
C ALA A 98 -19.05 -4.69 10.52
N LEU A 99 -20.01 -4.15 9.75
CA LEU A 99 -19.71 -3.52 8.46
C LEU A 99 -18.73 -2.34 8.59
N PRO A 100 -19.01 -1.29 9.37
CA PRO A 100 -18.12 -0.14 9.48
C PRO A 100 -16.86 -0.40 10.32
N VAL A 101 -16.85 -1.43 11.18
CA VAL A 101 -15.67 -1.75 11.99
C VAL A 101 -14.70 -2.66 11.25
N PHE A 102 -15.18 -3.64 10.49
CA PHE A 102 -14.32 -4.64 9.86
C PHE A 102 -14.29 -4.56 8.34
N VAL A 103 -15.46 -4.47 7.70
CA VAL A 103 -15.58 -4.64 6.25
C VAL A 103 -15.19 -3.36 5.50
N PHE A 104 -15.81 -2.23 5.82
CA PHE A 104 -15.52 -0.96 5.14
C PHE A 104 -14.07 -0.51 5.34
N PRO A 105 -13.48 -0.56 6.56
CA PRO A 105 -12.08 -0.20 6.75
C PRO A 105 -11.12 -1.06 5.91
N ALA A 106 -11.39 -2.36 5.80
CA ALA A 106 -10.57 -3.24 4.98
C ALA A 106 -10.65 -2.83 3.50
N LEU A 107 -11.87 -2.64 2.97
CA LEU A 107 -12.09 -2.20 1.59
C LEU A 107 -11.45 -0.84 1.31
N GLU A 108 -11.58 0.10 2.25
CA GLU A 108 -10.95 1.41 2.18
C GLU A 108 -9.43 1.29 2.10
N GLU A 109 -8.79 0.53 2.99
CA GLU A 109 -7.32 0.36 2.91
C GLU A 109 -6.89 -0.36 1.63
N PHE A 110 -7.67 -1.30 1.08
CA PHE A 110 -7.41 -1.89 -0.23
C PHE A 110 -7.41 -0.83 -1.34
N VAL A 111 -8.44 0.02 -1.38
CA VAL A 111 -8.60 1.05 -2.40
C VAL A 111 -7.53 2.14 -2.24
N PHE A 112 -7.37 2.68 -1.03
CA PHE A 112 -6.53 3.84 -0.79
C PHE A 112 -5.05 3.49 -0.64
N ARG A 113 -4.68 2.43 0.08
CA ARG A 113 -3.27 2.05 0.27
C ARG A 113 -2.77 1.10 -0.80
N GLY A 114 -3.57 0.08 -1.10
CA GLY A 114 -3.24 -0.92 -2.11
C GLY A 114 -3.35 -0.37 -3.53
N GLY A 115 -4.32 0.52 -3.76
CA GLY A 115 -4.56 1.17 -5.04
C GLY A 115 -3.92 2.54 -5.16
N LEU A 116 -4.56 3.57 -4.59
CA LEU A 116 -4.22 4.98 -4.84
C LEU A 116 -2.79 5.35 -4.40
N GLN A 117 -2.42 5.04 -3.16
CA GLN A 117 -1.09 5.34 -2.62
C GLN A 117 -0.01 4.61 -3.41
N GLU A 118 -0.23 3.34 -3.76
CA GLU A 118 0.73 2.58 -4.54
C GLU A 118 0.89 3.13 -5.96
N TRP A 119 -0.22 3.49 -6.61
CA TRP A 119 -0.20 4.13 -7.90
C TRP A 119 0.55 5.47 -7.84
N LEU A 120 0.25 6.34 -6.87
CA LEU A 120 0.96 7.61 -6.68
C LEU A 120 2.44 7.38 -6.40
N ARG A 121 2.78 6.39 -5.59
CA ARG A 121 4.18 6.04 -5.25
C ARG A 121 4.95 5.57 -6.48
N SER A 122 4.30 4.87 -7.41
CA SER A 122 4.93 4.47 -8.70
C SER A 122 5.25 5.66 -9.60
N ARG A 123 4.57 6.81 -9.42
CA ARG A 123 4.76 8.04 -10.19
C ARG A 123 5.70 9.03 -9.51
N LEU A 124 5.56 9.19 -8.19
CA LEU A 124 6.24 10.21 -7.38
C LEU A 124 7.48 9.66 -6.66
N GLY A 125 7.67 8.34 -6.68
CA GLY A 125 8.69 7.65 -5.90
C GLY A 125 8.25 7.39 -4.46
N GLY A 126 9.07 6.62 -3.74
CA GLY A 126 8.88 6.32 -2.31
C GLY A 126 9.69 7.20 -1.36
N ALA A 127 10.46 8.14 -1.88
CA ALA A 127 11.28 9.03 -1.05
C ALA A 127 10.40 10.07 -0.34
N GLY A 128 10.76 10.41 0.89
CA GLY A 128 10.00 11.31 1.74
C GLY A 128 10.74 11.69 3.01
N LEU A 129 10.19 12.65 3.76
CA LEU A 129 10.77 13.11 5.02
C LEU A 129 10.33 12.20 6.16
N GLY A 130 11.28 11.61 6.89
CA GLY A 130 11.00 10.77 8.06
C GLY A 130 10.18 9.49 7.77
N GLY A 131 10.16 9.02 6.51
CA GLY A 131 9.37 7.86 6.08
C GLY A 131 7.93 8.19 5.64
N LEU A 132 7.56 9.47 5.54
CA LEU A 132 6.30 9.91 4.94
C LEU A 132 6.50 10.27 3.47
N SER A 133 5.98 9.46 2.56
CA SER A 133 6.05 9.75 1.11
C SER A 133 5.03 10.82 0.70
N ALA A 134 5.32 11.50 -0.43
CA ALA A 134 4.33 12.37 -1.08
C ALA A 134 3.05 11.61 -1.46
N ALA A 135 3.17 10.33 -1.82
CA ALA A 135 2.04 9.47 -2.10
C ALA A 135 1.13 9.30 -0.87
N ASN A 136 1.70 9.04 0.31
CA ASN A 136 0.93 8.95 1.56
C ASN A 136 0.21 10.27 1.89
N LEU A 137 0.91 11.41 1.77
CA LEU A 137 0.31 12.73 2.02
C LEU A 137 -0.91 12.96 1.13
N LEU A 138 -0.76 12.77 -0.18
CA LEU A 138 -1.84 12.99 -1.15
C LEU A 138 -3.00 12.01 -0.96
N THR A 139 -2.72 10.72 -0.77
CA THR A 139 -3.75 9.72 -0.46
C THR A 139 -4.51 10.09 0.80
N SER A 140 -3.81 10.57 1.84
CA SER A 140 -4.44 10.94 3.11
C SER A 140 -5.33 12.18 2.99
N VAL A 141 -4.93 13.16 2.17
CA VAL A 141 -5.79 14.31 1.83
C VAL A 141 -7.05 13.85 1.10
N VAL A 142 -6.92 13.02 0.06
CA VAL A 142 -8.07 12.50 -0.71
C VAL A 142 -9.00 11.70 0.21
N PHE A 143 -8.44 10.84 1.04
CA PHE A 143 -9.19 10.02 1.99
C PHE A 143 -10.01 10.89 2.97
N ALA A 144 -9.39 11.88 3.58
CA ALA A 144 -10.06 12.82 4.48
C ALA A 144 -11.13 13.66 3.77
N ALA A 145 -10.87 14.11 2.54
CA ALA A 145 -11.82 14.89 1.75
C ALA A 145 -13.10 14.08 1.42
N LEU A 146 -12.94 12.80 1.04
CA LEU A 146 -14.09 11.92 0.77
C LEU A 146 -14.94 11.63 2.02
N HIS A 147 -14.33 11.66 3.21
CA HIS A 147 -15.09 11.57 4.46
C HIS A 147 -15.96 12.79 4.74
N GLY A 148 -15.71 13.93 4.07
CA GLY A 148 -16.55 15.13 4.16
C GLY A 148 -17.98 14.93 3.65
N PHE A 149 -18.24 13.87 2.86
CA PHE A 149 -19.61 13.51 2.45
C PHE A 149 -20.42 12.82 3.56
N ALA A 150 -19.75 12.23 4.55
CA ALA A 150 -20.37 11.46 5.62
C ALA A 150 -20.24 12.12 7.01
N HIS A 151 -19.28 13.04 7.18
CA HIS A 151 -18.96 13.65 8.46
C HIS A 151 -18.89 15.18 8.38
N PRO A 152 -19.14 15.88 9.51
CA PRO A 152 -18.89 17.32 9.58
C PRO A 152 -17.44 17.67 9.21
N PRO A 153 -17.18 18.85 8.61
CA PRO A 153 -15.87 19.17 8.03
C PRO A 153 -14.69 19.02 8.98
N LEU A 154 -14.85 19.39 10.25
CA LEU A 154 -13.79 19.22 11.26
C LEU A 154 -13.49 17.75 11.52
N TRP A 155 -14.50 16.89 11.63
CA TRP A 155 -14.31 15.46 11.83
C TRP A 155 -13.65 14.81 10.62
N ALA A 156 -14.10 15.16 9.41
CA ALA A 156 -13.48 14.70 8.17
C ALA A 156 -12.01 15.13 8.06
N ALA A 157 -11.69 16.37 8.43
CA ALA A 157 -10.31 16.85 8.45
C ALA A 157 -9.44 16.10 9.48
N LEU A 158 -9.98 15.76 10.65
CA LEU A 158 -9.24 15.01 11.67
C LEU A 158 -8.89 13.58 11.25
N ILE A 159 -9.63 12.98 10.31
CA ILE A 159 -9.34 11.66 9.73
C ILE A 159 -8.02 11.65 8.94
N PHE A 160 -7.53 12.83 8.52
CA PHE A 160 -6.21 12.97 7.90
C PHE A 160 -5.08 12.39 8.75
N PHE A 161 -5.08 12.61 10.07
CA PHE A 161 -4.01 12.17 10.95
C PHE A 161 -3.88 10.65 11.09
N PRO A 162 -4.95 9.88 11.43
CA PRO A 162 -4.85 8.42 11.43
C PRO A 162 -4.54 7.88 10.03
N SER A 163 -5.10 8.48 8.98
CA SER A 163 -4.81 8.12 7.59
C SER A 163 -3.31 8.23 7.26
N LEU A 164 -2.63 9.29 7.71
CA LEU A 164 -1.18 9.43 7.55
C LEU A 164 -0.40 8.31 8.25
N VAL A 165 -0.81 7.92 9.46
CA VAL A 165 -0.18 6.84 10.22
C VAL A 165 -0.35 5.50 9.50
N PHE A 166 -1.54 5.23 8.94
CA PHE A 166 -1.79 4.00 8.20
C PHE A 166 -0.92 3.96 6.93
N GLY A 167 -0.89 5.06 6.17
CA GLY A 167 -0.04 5.15 4.99
C GLY A 167 1.45 5.10 5.28
N TYR A 168 1.89 5.57 6.46
CA TYR A 168 3.28 5.40 6.92
C TYR A 168 3.65 3.93 7.05
N PHE A 169 2.80 3.12 7.69
CA PHE A 169 3.04 1.68 7.79
C PHE A 169 2.92 0.97 6.44
N MET A 170 2.07 1.45 5.53
CA MET A 170 2.05 0.92 4.17
C MET A 170 3.38 1.18 3.43
N ASP A 171 3.93 2.39 3.53
CA ASP A 171 5.21 2.73 2.89
C ASP A 171 6.36 1.93 3.49
N ARG A 172 6.37 1.79 4.82
CA ARG A 172 7.45 1.12 5.56
C ARG A 172 7.41 -0.40 5.43
N ASP A 173 6.23 -1.01 5.61
CA ASP A 173 6.08 -2.46 5.73
C ASP A 173 5.65 -3.12 4.41
N ARG A 174 5.15 -2.32 3.46
CA ARG A 174 4.66 -2.78 2.14
C ARG A 174 3.60 -3.87 2.26
N ARG A 175 2.79 -3.80 3.32
CA ARG A 175 1.75 -4.79 3.67
C ARG A 175 0.51 -4.08 4.16
N LEU A 176 -0.65 -4.48 3.61
CA LEU A 176 -1.95 -3.94 4.02
C LEU A 176 -2.40 -4.40 5.41
N ALA A 177 -1.82 -5.47 5.96
CA ALA A 177 -2.24 -6.02 7.24
C ALA A 177 -2.14 -5.03 8.40
N VAL A 178 -1.09 -4.19 8.46
CA VAL A 178 -0.91 -3.21 9.53
C VAL A 178 -1.87 -2.02 9.39
N PRO A 179 -1.99 -1.36 8.22
CA PRO A 179 -3.02 -0.35 7.96
C PRO A 179 -4.42 -0.84 8.31
N ILE A 180 -4.82 -2.03 7.82
CA ILE A 180 -6.15 -2.61 8.09
C ILE A 180 -6.34 -2.84 9.59
N ALA A 181 -5.36 -3.45 10.27
CA ALA A 181 -5.48 -3.72 11.70
C ALA A 181 -5.61 -2.44 12.53
N LEU A 182 -4.85 -1.40 12.21
CA LEU A 182 -4.95 -0.10 12.88
C LEU A 182 -6.31 0.56 12.61
N HIS A 183 -6.75 0.57 11.36
CA HIS A 183 -8.03 1.17 10.98
C HIS A 183 -9.22 0.48 11.68
N VAL A 184 -9.28 -0.85 11.59
CA VAL A 184 -10.28 -1.67 12.32
C VAL A 184 -10.25 -1.36 13.81
N PHE A 185 -9.06 -1.31 14.41
CA PHE A 185 -8.91 -1.06 15.83
C PHE A 185 -9.45 0.32 16.21
N TYR A 186 -9.06 1.38 15.51
CA TYR A 186 -9.56 2.74 15.77
C TYR A 186 -11.09 2.84 15.58
N ASN A 187 -11.63 2.24 14.52
CA ASN A 187 -13.06 2.23 14.26
C ASN A 187 -13.85 1.44 15.31
N LEU A 188 -13.30 0.36 15.85
CA LEU A 188 -13.95 -0.43 16.90
C LEU A 188 -14.34 0.46 18.08
N GLY A 189 -13.39 1.25 18.62
CA GLY A 189 -13.69 2.16 19.71
C GLY A 189 -14.59 3.33 19.29
N TYR A 190 -14.35 3.93 18.11
CA TYR A 190 -15.17 5.05 17.64
C TYR A 190 -16.65 4.66 17.47
N TYR A 191 -16.94 3.58 16.74
CA TYR A 191 -18.31 3.13 16.51
C TYR A 191 -18.97 2.70 17.81
N TRP A 192 -18.23 2.02 18.69
CA TRP A 192 -18.75 1.63 19.99
C TRP A 192 -19.17 2.84 20.85
N LEU A 193 -18.40 3.93 20.81
CA LEU A 193 -18.65 5.17 21.56
C LEU A 193 -19.74 6.09 20.97
N PHE A 194 -20.04 6.01 19.67
CA PHE A 194 -20.88 7.02 18.99
C PHE A 194 -22.18 6.49 18.38
N VAL A 195 -22.30 5.19 18.09
CA VAL A 195 -23.49 4.63 17.42
C VAL A 195 -24.46 3.93 18.38
N GLY A 196 -23.97 3.44 19.53
CA GLY A 196 -24.76 2.75 20.54
C GLY A 196 -25.68 3.61 21.42
N ARG A 197 -26.23 4.68 20.86
CA ARG A 197 -27.12 5.62 21.54
C ARG A 197 -28.57 5.36 21.19
#